data_AF-A0A377PRY8-F1
#
_entry.id   AF-A0A377PRY8-F1
#
_cell.length_a   1.000
_cell.length_b   1.000
_cell.length_c   1.000
_cell.angle_alpha   90.00
_cell.angle_beta   90.00
_cell.angle_gamma   90.00
#
_symmetry.space_group_name_H-M   'P 1'
#
loop_
_entity.id
_entity.type
_entity.pdbx_description
1 polymer ?
#
loop_
_entity_poly.entity_id
_entity_poly.type
_entity_poly.pdbx_seq_one_letter_code
_entity_poly.pdbx_strand_id
1 'polypeptide(L)' 'MKNYRLVTLRKKQYQKFLSSLNMEVEYIYLLSNWFKQPEYRDVLDYIISVNCKYYFEYIPLQILGLPIPINS' A
#
# COMPACT_ATOMS: atom_id res chain seq x y z
N MET A 1 -3.31 17.89 8.17
CA MET A 1 -2.26 17.21 8.95
C MET A 1 -2.74 16.14 9.94
N LYS A 2 -3.92 16.23 10.56
CA LYS A 2 -4.35 15.24 11.60
C LYS A 2 -4.61 13.81 11.06
N ASN A 3 -5.10 13.64 9.83
CA ASN A 3 -5.44 12.31 9.28
C ASN A 3 -4.22 11.47 8.86
N TYR A 4 -3.19 12.09 8.29
CA TYR A 4 -1.98 11.40 7.81
C TYR A 4 -1.21 10.66 8.94
N ARG A 5 -1.20 11.25 10.14
CA ARG A 5 -0.46 10.73 11.30
C ARG A 5 -1.04 9.42 11.85
N LEU A 6 -2.36 9.23 11.78
CA LEU A 6 -3.02 8.01 12.28
C LEU A 6 -2.70 6.79 11.42
N VAL A 7 -2.60 6.99 10.10
CA VAL A 7 -2.28 5.94 9.14
C VAL A 7 -0.87 5.39 9.37
N THR A 8 0.11 6.28 9.58
CA THR A 8 1.50 5.88 9.90
C THR A 8 1.62 5.13 11.23
N LEU A 9 0.80 5.47 12.23
CA LEU A 9 0.83 4.78 13.53
C LEU A 9 0.26 3.36 13.42
N ARG A 10 -0.85 3.19 12.69
CA ARG A 10 -1.41 1.86 12.41
C ARG A 10 -0.42 1.00 11.64
N LYS A 11 0.17 1.51 10.55
CA LYS A 11 1.21 0.81 9.77
C LYS A 11 2.33 0.29 10.67
N LYS A 12 2.88 1.15 11.55
CA LYS A 12 3.96 0.76 12.47
C LYS A 12 3.54 -0.32 13.49
N GLN A 13 2.31 -0.25 14.03
CA GLN A 13 1.82 -1.26 14.96
C GLN A 13 1.67 -2.63 14.31
N TYR A 14 1.05 -2.70 13.13
CA TYR A 14 0.89 -3.96 12.40
C TYR A 14 2.22 -4.53 11.92
N GLN A 15 3.15 -3.69 11.46
CA GLN A 15 4.49 -4.12 11.11
C GLN A 15 5.21 -4.76 12.30
N LYS A 16 5.14 -4.15 13.49
CA LYS A 16 5.75 -4.70 14.72
C LYS A 16 5.08 -6.00 15.19
N PHE A 17 3.77 -6.12 15.01
CA PHE A 17 3.03 -7.33 15.37
C PHE A 17 3.40 -8.49 14.44
N LEU A 18 3.40 -8.24 13.14
CA LEU A 18 3.61 -9.25 12.11
C LEU A 18 5.10 -9.59 11.90
N SER A 19 6.03 -8.67 12.23
CA SER A 19 7.46 -8.98 12.27
C SER A 19 7.80 -10.09 13.27
N SER A 20 7.00 -10.22 14.34
CA SER A 20 7.16 -11.30 15.32
C SER A 20 6.83 -12.69 14.74
N LEU A 21 6.12 -12.74 13.61
CA LEU A 21 5.76 -13.97 12.89
C LEU A 21 6.72 -14.26 11.72
N ASN A 22 7.81 -13.50 11.58
CA ASN A 22 8.80 -13.63 10.51
C ASN A 22 8.20 -13.52 9.08
N MET A 23 7.07 -12.83 8.96
CA MET A 23 6.39 -12.56 7.69
C MET A 23 6.71 -11.14 7.22
N GLU A 24 7.06 -10.98 5.94
CA GLU A 24 7.20 -9.66 5.33
C GLU A 24 5.81 -9.08 5.02
N VAL A 25 5.55 -7.87 5.52
CA VAL A 25 4.26 -7.19 5.33
C VAL A 25 4.47 -5.94 4.51
N GLU A 26 3.93 -5.97 3.30
CA GLU A 26 3.94 -4.81 2.40
C GLU A 26 2.59 -4.08 2.45
N TYR A 27 2.64 -2.76 2.66
CA TYR A 27 1.45 -1.91 2.68
C TYR A 27 1.23 -1.30 1.29
N ILE A 28 0.12 -1.70 0.67
CA ILE A 28 -0.27 -1.26 -0.67
C ILE A 28 -1.60 -0.51 -0.60
N TYR A 29 -1.64 0.70 -1.17
CA TYR A 29 -2.88 1.45 -1.35
C TYR A 29 -3.50 1.13 -2.71
N LEU A 30 -4.76 0.69 -2.70
CA LEU A 30 -5.56 0.61 -3.91
C LEU A 30 -6.39 1.88 -4.03
N LEU A 31 -6.02 2.72 -5.00
CA LEU A 31 -6.66 4.00 -5.26
C LEU A 31 -7.55 3.89 -6.50
N SER A 32 -8.62 4.67 -6.55
CA SER A 32 -9.39 4.85 -7.79
C SER A 32 -8.67 5.82 -8.73
N ASN A 33 -8.98 5.74 -10.03
CA ASN A 33 -8.58 6.71 -11.05
C ASN A 33 -8.91 8.17 -10.69
N TRP A 34 -9.86 8.41 -9.78
CA TRP A 34 -10.17 9.74 -9.25
C TRP A 34 -8.94 10.45 -8.65
N PHE A 35 -8.00 9.68 -8.07
CA PHE A 35 -6.76 10.20 -7.49
C PHE A 35 -5.67 10.52 -8.53
N LYS A 36 -5.95 10.37 -9.83
CA LYS A 36 -5.05 10.80 -10.91
C LYS A 36 -5.15 12.30 -11.20
N GLN A 37 -6.14 12.98 -10.65
CA GLN A 37 -6.27 14.43 -10.82
C GLN A 37 -5.10 15.15 -10.13
N PRO A 38 -4.58 16.25 -10.71
CA PRO A 38 -3.34 16.90 -10.25
C PRO A 38 -3.43 17.43 -8.80
N GLU A 39 -4.63 17.69 -8.29
CA GLU A 39 -4.88 18.16 -6.93
C GLU A 39 -4.52 17.11 -5.86
N TYR A 40 -4.49 15.82 -6.22
CA TYR A 40 -4.16 14.72 -5.30
C TYR A 40 -2.68 14.32 -5.34
N ARG A 41 -1.85 15.06 -6.09
CA ARG A 41 -0.41 14.77 -6.21
C ARG A 41 0.28 14.81 -4.84
N ASP A 42 -0.13 15.71 -3.97
CA ASP A 42 0.38 15.81 -2.59
C ASP A 42 0.10 14.53 -1.77
N VAL A 43 -1.07 13.92 -1.96
CA VAL A 43 -1.44 12.64 -1.34
C VAL A 43 -0.57 11.50 -1.88
N LEU A 44 -0.36 11.44 -3.20
CA LEU A 44 0.49 10.43 -3.82
C LEU A 44 1.94 10.56 -3.36
N ASP A 45 2.47 11.78 -3.35
CA ASP A 45 3.82 12.09 -2.87
C ASP A 45 3.97 11.72 -1.39
N TYR A 46 2.93 11.96 -0.56
CA TYR A 46 2.91 11.51 0.82
C TYR A 46 3.00 9.98 0.92
N ILE A 47 2.22 9.23 0.14
CA ILE A 47 2.25 7.75 0.15
C ILE A 47 3.64 7.21 -0.22
N ILE A 48 4.30 7.81 -1.21
CA ILE A 48 5.66 7.45 -1.61
C ILE A 48 6.64 7.78 -0.47
N SER A 49 6.51 8.95 0.15
CA SER A 49 7.40 9.40 1.24
C SER A 49 7.40 8.48 2.46
N VAL A 50 6.29 7.76 2.71
CA VAL A 50 6.17 6.79 3.81
C VAL A 50 6.56 5.36 3.42
N ASN A 51 7.25 5.19 2.29
CA ASN A 51 7.64 3.89 1.72
C ASN A 51 6.44 2.94 1.59
N CYS A 52 5.32 3.42 1.04
CA CYS A 52 4.18 2.59 0.68
C CYS A 52 4.04 2.56 -0.85
N LYS A 53 3.58 1.44 -1.39
CA LYS A 53 3.21 1.32 -2.80
C LYS A 53 1.75 1.73 -2.98
N TYR A 54 1.41 2.26 -4.15
CA TYR A 54 0.02 2.45 -4.54
C TYR A 54 -0.22 1.95 -5.97
N TYR A 55 -1.43 1.47 -6.23
CA TYR A 55 -1.92 1.06 -7.54
C TYR A 55 -3.28 1.69 -7.80
N PHE A 56 -3.61 1.86 -9.08
CA PHE A 56 -4.92 2.37 -9.50
C PHE A 56 -5.78 1.25 -10.05
N GLU A 57 -7.00 1.12 -9.51
CA GLU A 57 -8.06 0.17 -9.93
C GLU A 57 -7.72 -1.33 -9.82
N TYR A 58 -6.45 -1.72 -9.98
CA TYR A 58 -6.01 -3.10 -10.03
C TYR A 58 -4.64 -3.30 -9.38
N ILE A 59 -4.50 -4.40 -8.62
CA ILE A 59 -3.23 -4.86 -8.05
C ILE A 59 -2.79 -6.12 -8.82
N PRO A 60 -1.61 -6.11 -9.48
CA PRO A 60 -1.04 -7.31 -10.08
C PRO A 60 -0.88 -8.46 -9.07
N LEU A 61 -1.38 -9.64 -9.42
CA LEU A 61 -1.32 -10.85 -8.59
C LEU A 61 0.12 -11.26 -8.25
N GLN A 62 1.09 -10.93 -9.11
CA GLN A 62 2.51 -11.18 -8.89
C GLN A 62 3.02 -10.52 -7.59
N ILE A 63 2.45 -9.37 -7.20
CA ILE A 63 2.86 -8.66 -5.99
C ILE A 63 2.33 -9.34 -4.73
N LEU A 64 1.23 -10.10 -4.85
CA LEU A 64 0.65 -10.85 -3.74
C LEU A 64 1.40 -12.17 -3.47
N GLY A 65 2.47 -12.47 -4.23
CA GLY A 65 3.21 -13.73 -4.11
C GLY A 65 2.37 -14.96 -4.44
N LEU A 66 1.22 -14.77 -5.10
CA LEU A 66 0.33 -15.85 -5.47
C LEU A 66 0.83 -16.50 -6.77
N PRO A 67 0.89 -17.85 -6.85
CA PRO A 67 1.20 -18.53 -8.08
C PRO A 67 0.12 -18.19 -9.11
N ILE A 68 0.53 -17.69 -10.27
CA ILE A 68 -0.37 -17.46 -11.39
C ILE A 68 -0.83 -18.85 -11.85
N PRO A 69 -2.15 -19.14 -11.91
CA PRO A 69 -2.60 -20.43 -12.42
C PRO A 69 -2.10 -20.56 -13.87
N ILE A 70 -1.17 -21.49 -14.08
CA ILE A 70 -0.78 -21.92 -15.42
C ILE A 70 -1.98 -22.72 -15.89
N ASN A 71 -2.82 -22.13 -16.73
CA ASN A 71 -3.90 -22.87 -17.38
C ASN A 71 -3.25 -23.98 -18.21
N SER A 72 -3.46 -25.24 -17.78
CA SER A 72 -3.23 -26.46 -18.57
C SER A 72 -4.25 -26.61 -19.69
#